data_AF-A0A349TH04-F1
#
_entry.id   AF-A0A349TH04-F1
#
_cell.length_a   1.000
_cell.length_b   1.000
_cell.length_c   1.000
_cell.angle_alpha   90.00
_cell.angle_beta   90.00
_cell.angle_gamma   90.00
#
_symmetry.space_group_name_H-M   'P 1'
#
loop_
_entity.id
_entity.type
_entity.pdbx_description
1 polymer ?
#
loop_
_entity_poly.entity_id
_entity_poly.type
_entity_poly.pdbx_seq_one_letter_code
_entity_poly.pdbx_strand_id
1 'polypeptide(L)' 'MENVDNLEISKFEALASRWWDPESEFKPLHDINP' A
#
# COMPACT_ATOMS: atom_id res chain seq x y z
N MET A 1 -20.40 7.62 13.47
CA MET A 1 -19.16 6.91 13.83
C MET A 1 -18.60 6.40 12.51
N GLU A 2 -17.45 6.90 12.09
CA GLU A 2 -16.85 6.53 10.81
C GLU A 2 -16.08 5.22 10.97
N ASN A 3 -16.29 4.27 10.07
CA ASN A 3 -15.57 3.00 10.05
C ASN A 3 -14.23 3.18 9.32
N VAL A 4 -13.39 4.06 9.86
CA VAL A 4 -12.11 4.46 9.28
C VAL A 4 -11.07 4.61 10.37
N ASP A 5 -9.86 4.12 10.08
CA ASP A 5 -8.68 4.36 10.91
C ASP A 5 -7.68 5.24 10.12
N ASN A 6 -7.51 6.48 10.55
CA ASN A 6 -6.61 7.44 9.91
C ASN A 6 -5.13 7.02 10.03
N LEU A 7 -4.77 6.24 11.05
CA LEU A 7 -3.40 5.76 11.20
C LEU A 7 -3.07 4.71 10.14
N GLU A 8 -4.02 3.81 9.83
CA GLU A 8 -3.84 2.85 8.73
C GLU A 8 -3.73 3.56 7.39
N ILE A 9 -4.57 4.57 7.11
CA ILE A 9 -4.44 5.40 5.90
C ILE A 9 -3.05 6.03 5.80
N SER A 10 -2.58 6.66 6.88
CA SER A 10 -1.28 7.34 6.91
C SER A 10 -0.11 6.39 6.59
N LYS A 11 -0.17 5.12 7.02
CA LYS A 11 0.84 4.11 6.70
C LYS A 11 0.89 3.83 5.19
N PHE A 12 -0.26 3.69 4.54
CA PHE A 12 -0.32 3.46 3.10
C PHE A 12 0.05 4.72 2.29
N GLU A 13 -0.36 5.92 2.73
CA GLU A 13 0.01 7.19 2.09
C GLU A 13 1.53 7.39 2.03
N ALA A 14 2.25 7.07 3.12
CA ALA A 14 3.71 7.17 3.17
C ALA A 14 4.43 6.28 2.15
N LEU A 15 3.80 5.18 1.72
CA LEU A 15 4.34 4.21 0.78
C LEU A 15 3.81 4.38 -0.65
N ALA A 16 2.77 5.20 -0.85
CA ALA A 16 2.00 5.25 -2.09
C ALA A 16 2.82 5.61 -3.33
N SER A 17 3.89 6.40 -3.19
CA SER A 17 4.79 6.74 -4.29
C SER A 17 5.50 5.53 -4.93
N ARG A 18 5.61 4.42 -4.17
CA ARG A 18 6.28 3.17 -4.59
C ARG A 18 5.30 2.06 -4.93
N TRP A 19 4.00 2.36 -5.02
CA TRP A 19 2.95 1.36 -5.26
C TRP A 19 3.15 0.52 -6.53
N TRP A 20 3.83 1.07 -7.55
CA TRP A 20 4.07 0.40 -8.83
C TRP A 20 5.51 -0.09 -9.02
N ASP A 21 6.35 0.05 -8.01
CA ASP A 21 7.72 -0.49 -8.04
C ASP A 21 7.66 -2.00 -7.77
N PRO A 22 8.05 -2.86 -8.73
CA PRO A 22 7.95 -4.32 -8.60
C PRO A 22 8.83 -4.89 -7.49
N GLU A 23 9.82 -4.13 -7.00
CA GLU A 23 10.72 -4.54 -5.93
C GLU A 23 10.43 -3.83 -4.59
N SER A 24 9.26 -3.19 -4.46
CA SER A 24 8.83 -2.49 -3.25
C SER A 24 8.24 -3.39 -2.17
N GLU A 25 7.74 -2.77 -1.10
CA GLU A 25 6.90 -3.41 -0.06
C GLU A 25 5.66 -4.09 -0.64
N PHE A 26 5.24 -3.70 -1.85
CA PHE A 26 4.10 -4.25 -2.56
C PHE A 26 4.47 -5.37 -3.54
N LYS A 27 5.73 -5.81 -3.61
CA LYS A 27 6.18 -6.93 -4.45
C LYS A 27 5.26 -8.17 -4.39
N PRO A 28 4.79 -8.63 -3.21
CA PRO A 28 3.88 -9.77 -3.16
C PRO A 28 2.56 -9.54 -3.92
N LEU A 29 2.05 -8.30 -3.97
CA LEU A 29 0.84 -7.98 -4.74
C LEU A 29 1.09 -8.02 -6.25
N HIS A 30 2.27 -7.60 -6.70
CA HIS A 30 2.68 -7.70 -8.10
C HIS A 30 2.87 -9.16 -8.54
N ASP A 31 3.49 -9.98 -7.70
CA ASP A 31 3.72 -11.40 -7.98
C ASP A 31 2.41 -12.21 -8.10
N ILE A 32 1.35 -11.79 -7.37
CA ILE A 32 0.03 -12.45 -7.40
C ILE A 32 -0.74 -12.16 -8.69
N ASN A 33 -0.48 -11.03 -9.36
CA ASN A 33 -1.29 -10.53 -10.47
C ASN A 33 -0.41 -10.14 -11.68
N PRO A 34 0.20 -11.11 -12.38
CA PRO A 34 1.02 -10.85 -13.56
C PRO A 34 0.20 -10.37 -14.78
#